data_AF-L0E9H7-F1
#
_entry.id   AF-L0E9H7-F1
#
_cell.length_a   1.000
_cell.length_b   1.000
_cell.length_c   1.000
_cell.angle_alpha   90.00
_cell.angle_beta   90.00
_cell.angle_gamma   90.00
#
_symmetry.space_group_name_H-M   'P 1'
#
loop_
_entity.id
_entity.type
_entity.pdbx_description
1 polymer ?
#
loop_
_entity_poly.entity_id
_entity_poly.type
_entity_poly.pdbx_seq_one_letter_code
_entity_poly.pdbx_strand_id
1 'polypeptide(L)'
;MHYLFVYHGGVVPEDQAEQNISDLWNWLDNLKARGYEKVRFAGFGRKTVSPHAVEDYQGDIFGVSVMEAESLEEAVSLTTDWPELQYGGKIEVFEALAADYPRSSSDAHILNLFADVRRQILDTLHGLPADKLDHIPPGFRNNMRWQAGHVLTVTDELIFQFSGAGSRIPAEYKTWFASGTDPSGWSDAPPEIDVLLRRLEGQMAEIGDAFEGRLTHPVADQSNFLQAKTVGELFHVLIAHESLHLGMIQAMAKIL
;
A
#
# COMPACT_ATOMS: atom_id res chain seq x y z
N MET A 1 12.14 -2.50 -7.71
CA MET A 1 11.75 -2.34 -9.14
C MET A 1 11.94 -3.67 -9.85
N HIS A 2 11.20 -3.93 -10.93
CA HIS A 2 11.33 -5.17 -11.69
C HIS A 2 12.12 -4.97 -12.98
N TYR A 3 12.99 -5.94 -13.28
CA TYR A 3 13.81 -5.95 -14.49
C TYR A 3 13.69 -7.31 -15.19
N LEU A 4 13.76 -7.31 -16.51
CA LEU A 4 13.87 -8.51 -17.32
C LEU A 4 15.32 -8.67 -17.77
N PHE A 5 15.96 -9.78 -17.39
CA PHE A 5 17.27 -10.15 -17.90
C PHE A 5 17.08 -11.15 -19.02
N VAL A 6 17.57 -10.84 -20.22
CA VAL A 6 17.58 -11.75 -21.37
C VAL A 6 19.02 -12.19 -21.61
N TYR A 7 19.27 -13.49 -21.45
CA TYR A 7 20.61 -14.07 -21.55
C TYR A 7 20.85 -14.59 -22.96
N HIS A 8 21.95 -14.19 -23.58
CA HIS A 8 22.43 -14.72 -24.85
C HIS A 8 23.77 -15.43 -24.64
N GLY A 9 23.81 -16.74 -24.86
CA GLY A 9 25.00 -17.55 -24.62
C GLY A 9 26.18 -17.17 -25.54
N GLY A 10 27.40 -17.30 -25.02
CA GLY A 10 28.63 -17.13 -25.78
C GLY A 10 29.05 -18.42 -26.51
N VAL A 11 30.28 -18.42 -27.04
CA VAL A 11 30.89 -19.60 -27.66
C VAL A 11 31.88 -20.22 -26.68
N VAL A 12 31.41 -21.24 -25.95
CA VAL A 12 32.20 -21.94 -24.93
C VAL A 12 32.98 -23.10 -25.57
N PRO A 13 34.30 -23.21 -25.35
CA PRO A 13 35.08 -24.37 -25.77
C PRO A 13 34.54 -25.70 -25.22
N GLU A 14 34.60 -26.77 -25.99
CA GLU A 14 34.03 -28.08 -25.60
C GLU A 14 34.63 -28.62 -24.29
N ASP A 15 35.92 -28.39 -24.05
CA ASP A 15 36.62 -28.81 -22.84
C ASP A 15 36.22 -28.02 -21.58
N GLN A 16 35.55 -26.87 -21.75
CA GLN A 16 35.10 -25.98 -20.68
C GLN A 16 33.57 -25.97 -20.52
N ALA A 17 32.83 -26.61 -21.43
CA ALA A 17 31.38 -26.54 -21.50
C ALA A 17 30.68 -27.05 -20.22
N GLU A 18 31.09 -28.20 -19.70
CA GLU A 18 30.48 -28.77 -18.48
C GLU A 18 30.70 -27.88 -17.25
N GLN A 19 31.91 -27.35 -17.09
CA GLN A 19 32.24 -26.47 -15.98
C GLN A 19 31.46 -25.15 -16.08
N ASN A 20 31.42 -24.54 -17.26
CA ASN A 20 30.69 -23.31 -17.49
C ASN A 20 29.18 -23.46 -17.20
N ILE A 21 28.58 -24.59 -17.58
CA ILE A 21 27.18 -24.89 -17.23
C ILE A 21 27.00 -24.92 -15.71
N SER A 22 27.92 -25.57 -14.98
CA SER A 22 27.85 -25.62 -13.51
C SER A 22 27.94 -24.23 -12.89
N ASP A 23 28.89 -23.41 -13.35
CA ASP A 23 29.11 -22.05 -12.86
C ASP A 23 27.90 -21.15 -13.14
N LEU A 24 27.31 -21.27 -14.33
CA LEU A 24 26.10 -20.53 -14.71
C LEU A 24 24.92 -20.85 -13.78
N TRP A 25 24.68 -22.13 -13.48
CA TRP A 25 23.58 -22.51 -12.59
C TRP A 25 23.84 -22.05 -11.16
N ASN A 26 25.06 -22.16 -10.66
CA ASN A 26 25.44 -21.68 -9.34
C ASN A 26 25.23 -20.16 -9.20
N TRP A 27 25.60 -19.40 -10.23
CA TRP A 27 25.39 -17.95 -10.27
C TRP A 27 23.90 -17.59 -10.21
N LEU A 28 23.07 -18.21 -11.06
CA LEU A 28 21.62 -17.98 -11.06
C LEU A 28 20.98 -18.36 -9.71
N ASP A 29 21.39 -19.48 -9.12
CA ASP A 29 20.86 -19.94 -7.83
C ASP A 29 21.29 -19.04 -6.68
N ASN A 30 22.48 -18.42 -6.76
CA ASN A 30 22.91 -17.39 -5.81
C ASN A 30 22.00 -16.15 -5.87
N LEU A 31 21.70 -15.66 -7.08
CA LEU A 31 20.78 -14.53 -7.26
C LEU A 31 19.39 -14.81 -6.70
N LYS A 32 18.89 -16.04 -6.91
CA LYS A 32 17.62 -16.48 -6.32
C LYS A 32 17.68 -16.55 -4.80
N ALA A 33 18.74 -17.13 -4.23
CA ALA A 33 18.91 -17.27 -2.78
C ALA A 33 19.01 -15.91 -2.08
N ARG A 34 19.60 -14.91 -2.75
CA ARG A 34 19.66 -13.51 -2.29
C ARG A 34 18.35 -12.73 -2.51
N GLY A 35 17.35 -13.35 -3.13
CA GLY A 35 16.03 -12.76 -3.34
C GLY A 35 15.89 -11.87 -4.58
N TYR A 36 16.94 -11.76 -5.41
CA TYR A 36 16.91 -10.95 -6.62
C TYR A 36 16.12 -11.62 -7.74
N GLU A 37 16.37 -12.90 -8.02
CA GLU A 37 15.64 -13.63 -9.05
C GLU A 37 14.27 -14.13 -8.53
N LYS A 38 13.19 -13.71 -9.21
CA LYS A 38 11.82 -14.12 -8.86
C LYS A 38 11.33 -15.30 -9.68
N VAL A 39 11.60 -15.24 -10.98
CA VAL A 39 11.17 -16.26 -11.95
C VAL A 39 12.25 -16.43 -13.00
N ARG A 40 12.49 -17.68 -13.39
CA ARG A 40 13.47 -18.07 -14.41
C ARG A 40 12.79 -18.88 -15.50
N PHE A 41 13.09 -18.56 -16.76
CA PHE A 41 12.69 -19.26 -17.97
C PHE A 41 13.96 -19.63 -18.73
N ALA A 42 14.56 -20.78 -18.42
CA ALA A 42 15.79 -21.25 -19.05
C ALA A 42 15.71 -22.75 -19.33
N GLY A 43 16.46 -23.23 -20.33
CA GLY A 43 16.51 -24.64 -20.71
C GLY A 43 15.56 -25.01 -21.86
N PHE A 44 14.77 -26.07 -21.68
CA PHE A 44 13.98 -26.68 -22.78
C PHE A 44 12.57 -26.08 -22.91
N GLY A 45 11.85 -26.47 -23.97
CA GLY A 45 10.42 -26.14 -24.14
C GLY A 45 10.13 -24.80 -24.82
N ARG A 46 11.11 -24.24 -25.54
CA ARG A 46 10.98 -22.97 -26.27
C ARG A 46 10.47 -23.21 -27.69
N LYS A 47 9.46 -22.45 -28.11
CA LYS A 47 8.88 -22.49 -29.45
C LYS A 47 8.87 -21.09 -30.07
N THR A 48 9.03 -21.02 -31.38
CA THR A 48 8.73 -19.83 -32.19
C THR A 48 7.34 -20.00 -32.78
N VAL A 49 6.46 -19.02 -32.58
CA VAL A 49 5.11 -19.01 -33.15
C VAL A 49 5.00 -17.87 -34.15
N SER A 50 4.59 -18.18 -35.37
CA SER A 50 4.29 -17.21 -36.42
C SER A 50 2.90 -17.49 -37.02
N PRO A 51 2.37 -16.60 -37.88
CA PRO A 51 1.12 -16.88 -38.59
C PRO A 51 1.15 -18.16 -39.46
N HIS A 52 2.35 -18.68 -39.77
CA HIS A 52 2.54 -19.79 -40.71
C HIS A 52 2.96 -21.10 -40.04
N ALA A 53 3.56 -21.06 -38.85
CA ALA A 53 4.11 -22.25 -38.21
C ALA A 53 4.34 -22.08 -36.69
N VAL A 54 4.44 -23.22 -36.00
CA VAL A 54 4.96 -23.35 -34.63
C VAL A 54 6.17 -24.28 -34.68
N GLU A 55 7.35 -23.74 -34.38
CA GLU A 55 8.63 -24.42 -34.58
C GLU A 55 9.44 -24.44 -33.28
N ASP A 56 10.42 -25.34 -33.17
CA ASP A 56 11.39 -25.27 -32.09
C ASP A 56 12.20 -23.98 -32.19
N TYR A 57 12.41 -23.32 -31.06
CA TYR A 57 13.17 -22.08 -31.02
C TYR A 57 14.62 -22.32 -31.50
N GLN A 58 15.02 -21.61 -32.55
CA GLN A 58 16.36 -21.65 -33.16
C GLN A 58 17.18 -20.37 -32.92
N GLY A 59 16.70 -19.47 -32.05
CA GLY A 59 17.41 -18.23 -31.75
C GLY A 59 18.52 -18.42 -30.70
N ASP A 60 19.14 -17.31 -30.32
CA ASP A 60 20.33 -17.23 -29.47
C ASP A 60 20.03 -16.94 -27.99
N ILE A 61 18.76 -16.69 -27.63
CA ILE A 61 18.36 -16.47 -26.23
C ILE A 61 18.48 -17.78 -25.49
N PHE A 62 19.43 -17.87 -24.55
CA PHE A 62 19.61 -19.00 -23.63
C PHE A 62 18.45 -19.10 -22.62
N GLY A 63 18.04 -17.96 -22.09
CA GLY A 63 16.96 -17.88 -21.11
C GLY A 63 16.60 -16.45 -20.74
N VAL A 64 15.61 -16.32 -19.88
CA VAL A 64 15.12 -15.05 -19.37
C VAL A 64 14.85 -15.16 -17.87
N SER A 65 15.20 -14.15 -17.08
CA SER A 65 14.79 -14.05 -15.67
C SER A 65 14.06 -12.75 -15.40
N VAL A 66 13.10 -12.82 -14.47
CA VAL A 66 12.52 -11.63 -13.84
C VAL A 66 13.28 -11.38 -12.54
N MET A 67 13.85 -10.18 -12.44
CA MET A 67 14.69 -9.72 -11.36
C MET A 67 13.99 -8.62 -10.58
N GLU A 68 14.24 -8.55 -9.27
CA GLU A 68 13.88 -7.42 -8.43
C GLU A 68 15.14 -6.77 -7.89
N ALA A 69 15.31 -5.46 -8.11
CA ALA A 69 16.42 -4.64 -7.61
C ALA A 69 15.93 -3.22 -7.30
N GLU A 70 16.67 -2.47 -6.49
CA GLU A 70 16.31 -1.10 -6.08
C GLU A 70 16.47 -0.08 -7.20
N SER A 71 17.41 -0.32 -8.13
CA SER A 71 17.73 0.58 -9.25
C SER A 71 18.26 -0.19 -10.46
N LEU A 72 18.31 0.48 -11.62
CA LEU A 72 18.86 -0.10 -12.84
C LEU A 72 20.37 -0.36 -12.65
N GLU A 73 21.06 0.53 -11.96
CA GLU A 73 22.48 0.40 -11.63
C GLU A 73 22.75 -0.82 -10.76
N GLU A 74 21.90 -1.08 -9.75
CA GLU A 74 22.01 -2.30 -8.95
C GLU A 74 21.76 -3.53 -9.81
N ALA A 75 20.69 -3.53 -10.62
CA ALA A 75 20.39 -4.64 -11.53
C ALA A 75 21.58 -4.95 -12.46
N VAL A 76 22.19 -3.93 -13.06
CA VAL A 76 23.39 -4.09 -13.89
C VAL A 76 24.56 -4.64 -13.08
N SER A 77 24.77 -4.18 -11.85
CA SER A 77 25.87 -4.67 -10.99
C SER A 77 25.81 -6.17 -10.72
N LEU A 78 24.60 -6.75 -10.64
CA LEU A 78 24.39 -8.18 -10.44
C LEU A 78 24.87 -9.04 -11.61
N THR A 79 25.09 -8.44 -12.79
CA THR A 79 25.50 -9.16 -14.01
C THR A 79 27.01 -9.26 -14.20
N THR A 80 27.79 -8.57 -13.37
CA THR A 80 29.22 -8.34 -13.60
C THR A 80 30.09 -9.60 -13.52
N ASP A 81 29.64 -10.61 -12.80
CA ASP A 81 30.30 -11.90 -12.62
C ASP A 81 29.63 -13.05 -13.39
N TRP A 82 28.77 -12.72 -14.37
CA TRP A 82 28.09 -13.74 -15.17
C TRP A 82 29.11 -14.55 -16.01
N PRO A 83 29.17 -15.90 -15.88
CA PRO A 83 30.24 -16.71 -16.47
C PRO A 83 30.36 -16.63 -18.00
N GLU A 84 29.26 -16.41 -18.72
CA GLU A 84 29.22 -16.36 -20.18
C GLU A 84 29.87 -15.10 -20.78
N LEU A 85 30.06 -14.03 -19.99
CA LEU A 85 30.66 -12.78 -20.48
C LEU A 85 32.05 -13.00 -21.09
N GLN A 86 32.84 -13.90 -20.50
CA GLN A 86 34.19 -14.21 -20.99
C GLN A 86 34.19 -14.91 -22.36
N TYR A 87 33.07 -15.54 -22.74
CA TYR A 87 32.88 -16.24 -24.01
C TYR A 87 32.11 -15.40 -25.03
N GLY A 88 31.94 -14.10 -24.76
CA GLY A 88 31.19 -13.17 -25.62
C GLY A 88 29.68 -13.23 -25.45
N GLY A 89 29.18 -13.89 -24.41
CA GLY A 89 27.76 -13.82 -24.04
C GLY A 89 27.36 -12.39 -23.65
N LYS A 90 26.07 -12.09 -23.77
CA LYS A 90 25.50 -10.79 -23.34
C LYS A 90 24.22 -10.95 -22.53
N ILE A 91 23.96 -9.99 -21.65
CA ILE A 91 22.69 -9.84 -20.94
C ILE A 91 22.05 -8.53 -21.39
N GLU A 92 20.82 -8.61 -21.90
CA GLU A 92 20.00 -7.42 -22.11
C GLU A 92 19.14 -7.21 -20.87
N VAL A 93 19.23 -6.01 -20.28
CA VAL A 93 18.50 -5.63 -19.07
C VAL A 93 17.41 -4.63 -19.45
N PHE A 94 16.16 -5.02 -19.28
CA PHE A 94 15.01 -4.16 -19.52
C PHE A 94 14.37 -3.79 -18.19
N GLU A 95 14.21 -2.51 -17.93
CA GLU A 95 13.37 -2.04 -16.83
C GLU A 95 11.89 -2.23 -17.21
N ALA A 96 11.11 -2.83 -16.31
CA ALA A 96 9.68 -2.95 -16.51
C ALA A 96 9.03 -1.55 -16.46
N LEU A 97 8.20 -1.22 -17.45
CA LEU A 97 7.32 -0.04 -17.38
C LEU A 97 6.32 -0.26 -16.25
N ALA A 98 6.61 0.27 -15.06
CA ALA A 98 5.76 0.08 -13.91
C ALA A 98 4.40 0.78 -14.10
N ALA A 99 3.34 -0.01 -14.30
CA ALA A 99 1.98 0.33 -13.90
C ALA A 99 1.64 -0.24 -12.51
N ASP A 100 2.61 -0.85 -11.82
CA ASP A 100 2.46 -1.24 -10.44
C ASP A 100 2.71 -0.02 -9.56
N TYR A 101 1.61 0.62 -9.14
CA TYR A 101 1.64 1.52 -7.99
C TYR A 101 2.36 0.79 -6.84
N PRO A 102 3.43 1.35 -6.26
CA PRO A 102 4.08 0.71 -5.13
C PRO A 102 3.05 0.56 -3.99
N ARG A 103 2.64 -0.69 -3.71
CA ARG A 103 1.84 -1.08 -2.53
C ARG A 103 2.66 -1.11 -1.24
N SER A 104 3.72 -0.31 -1.19
CA SER A 104 4.61 -0.19 -0.05
C SER A 104 4.99 1.27 0.09
N SER A 105 4.05 2.09 0.54
CA SER A 105 4.43 3.27 1.29
C SER A 105 4.88 2.81 2.67
N SER A 106 6.00 3.33 3.18
CA SER A 106 6.48 2.97 4.51
C SER A 106 5.40 3.23 5.58
N ASP A 107 5.44 2.47 6.67
CA ASP A 107 4.55 2.65 7.83
C ASP A 107 4.46 4.11 8.27
N ALA A 108 5.63 4.78 8.32
CA ALA A 108 5.73 6.20 8.63
C ALA A 108 4.97 7.09 7.65
N HIS A 109 5.00 6.79 6.34
CA HIS A 109 4.27 7.59 5.34
C HIS A 109 2.76 7.45 5.51
N ILE A 110 2.25 6.23 5.73
CA ILE A 110 0.80 6.00 5.92
C ILE A 110 0.30 6.72 7.18
N LEU A 111 1.03 6.59 8.29
CA LEU A 111 0.67 7.24 9.55
C LEU A 111 0.75 8.78 9.43
N ASN A 112 1.77 9.31 8.74
CA ASN A 112 1.87 10.75 8.48
C ASN A 112 0.72 11.24 7.58
N LEU A 113 0.36 10.50 6.54
CA LEU A 113 -0.75 10.88 5.67
C LEU A 113 -2.09 10.91 6.42
N PHE A 114 -2.34 9.91 7.27
CA PHE A 114 -3.48 9.93 8.19
C PHE A 114 -3.45 11.16 9.11
N ALA A 115 -2.31 11.42 9.77
CA ALA A 115 -2.17 12.55 10.68
C ALA A 115 -2.37 13.90 9.97
N ASP A 116 -1.92 14.04 8.72
CA ASP A 116 -2.08 15.25 7.92
C ASP A 116 -3.54 15.49 7.51
N VAL A 117 -4.28 14.45 7.14
CA VAL A 117 -5.73 14.56 6.88
C VAL A 117 -6.46 14.95 8.17
N ARG A 118 -6.17 14.28 9.28
CA ARG A 118 -6.80 14.55 10.57
C ARG A 118 -6.50 15.97 11.06
N ARG A 119 -5.26 16.45 10.89
CA ARG A 119 -4.89 17.83 11.25
C ARG A 119 -5.69 18.85 10.45
N GLN A 120 -5.86 18.65 9.14
CA GLN A 120 -6.68 19.55 8.33
C GLN A 120 -8.15 19.57 8.76
N ILE A 121 -8.71 18.42 9.18
CA ILE A 121 -10.05 18.35 9.76
C ILE A 121 -10.11 19.21 11.03
N LEU A 122 -9.18 18.99 11.96
CA LEU A 122 -9.11 19.73 13.22
C LEU A 122 -8.94 21.24 12.99
N ASP A 123 -8.02 21.65 12.11
CA ASP A 123 -7.77 23.06 11.77
C ASP A 123 -9.04 23.72 11.20
N THR A 124 -9.76 23.02 10.33
CA THR A 124 -11.02 23.54 9.76
C THR A 124 -12.09 23.71 10.83
N LEU A 125 -12.22 22.76 11.75
CA LEU A 125 -13.20 22.81 12.84
C LEU A 125 -12.86 23.89 13.88
N HIS A 126 -11.59 24.00 14.28
CA HIS A 126 -11.10 25.04 15.20
C HIS A 126 -11.23 26.45 14.61
N GLY A 127 -11.17 26.58 13.28
CA GLY A 127 -11.33 27.85 12.58
C GLY A 127 -12.76 28.41 12.55
N LEU A 128 -13.76 27.62 12.94
CA LEU A 128 -15.17 28.02 12.88
C LEU A 128 -15.67 28.59 14.21
N PRO A 129 -16.55 29.60 14.18
CA PRO A 129 -17.27 30.05 15.37
C PRO A 129 -18.09 28.92 16.00
N ALA A 130 -18.14 28.86 17.34
CA ALA A 130 -18.80 27.78 18.07
C ALA A 130 -20.29 27.61 17.72
N ASP A 131 -20.99 28.72 17.44
CA ASP A 131 -22.41 28.74 17.04
C ASP A 131 -22.66 28.13 15.65
N LYS A 132 -21.61 27.94 14.84
CA LYS A 132 -21.69 27.28 13.53
C LYS A 132 -21.54 25.77 13.60
N LEU A 133 -20.97 25.23 14.67
CA LEU A 133 -20.61 23.81 14.75
C LEU A 133 -21.82 22.88 14.86
N ASP A 134 -22.92 23.37 15.44
CA ASP A 134 -24.19 22.65 15.56
C ASP A 134 -25.19 23.00 14.44
N HIS A 135 -24.88 23.97 13.57
CA HIS A 135 -25.75 24.36 12.47
C HIS A 135 -25.64 23.39 11.29
N ILE A 136 -26.79 22.97 10.73
CA ILE A 136 -26.85 22.17 9.50
C ILE A 136 -26.93 23.13 8.31
N PRO A 137 -25.89 23.23 7.46
CA PRO A 137 -25.92 24.11 6.31
C PRO A 137 -26.96 23.66 5.25
N PRO A 138 -27.55 24.58 4.47
CA PRO A 138 -28.48 24.23 3.40
C PRO A 138 -27.88 23.23 2.40
N GLY A 139 -28.64 22.18 2.08
CA GLY A 139 -28.20 21.12 1.17
C GLY A 139 -27.41 19.98 1.83
N PHE A 140 -27.12 20.09 3.13
CA PHE A 140 -26.48 19.05 3.93
C PHE A 140 -27.49 18.41 4.89
N ARG A 141 -27.19 17.18 5.32
CA ARG A 141 -28.05 16.43 6.26
C ARG A 141 -27.51 16.41 7.69
N ASN A 142 -26.27 16.86 7.90
CA ASN A 142 -25.57 16.82 9.18
C ASN A 142 -24.80 18.13 9.43
N ASN A 143 -24.29 18.30 10.65
CA ASN A 143 -23.54 19.47 11.11
C ASN A 143 -22.07 19.10 11.40
N MET A 144 -21.23 20.09 11.74
CA MET A 144 -19.80 19.87 12.02
C MET A 144 -19.56 18.95 13.21
N ARG A 145 -20.42 19.03 14.25
CA ARG A 145 -20.34 18.14 15.41
C ARG A 145 -20.55 16.69 15.03
N TRP A 146 -21.52 16.41 14.16
CA TRP A 146 -21.72 15.07 13.62
C TRP A 146 -20.50 14.61 12.81
N GLN A 147 -19.93 15.47 11.96
CA GLN A 147 -18.74 15.13 11.17
C GLN A 147 -17.55 14.75 12.06
N ALA A 148 -17.28 15.54 13.11
CA ALA A 148 -16.21 15.27 14.07
C ALA A 148 -16.43 13.95 14.83
N GLY A 149 -17.64 13.73 15.34
CA GLY A 149 -17.99 12.49 16.06
C GLY A 149 -17.98 11.27 15.15
N HIS A 150 -18.37 11.42 13.88
CA HIS A 150 -18.38 10.34 12.90
C HIS A 150 -16.97 9.87 12.56
N VAL A 151 -16.07 10.80 12.22
CA VAL A 151 -14.66 10.48 11.95
C VAL A 151 -14.02 9.79 13.15
N LEU A 152 -14.26 10.28 14.37
CA LEU A 152 -13.77 9.65 15.61
C LEU A 152 -14.27 8.21 15.76
N THR A 153 -15.57 7.99 15.52
CA THR A 153 -16.25 6.70 15.70
C THR A 153 -15.81 5.67 14.66
N VAL A 154 -15.73 6.07 13.39
CA VAL A 154 -15.30 5.18 12.30
C VAL A 154 -13.83 4.82 12.45
N THR A 155 -12.98 5.76 12.88
CA THR A 155 -11.56 5.45 13.16
C THR A 155 -11.41 4.39 14.24
N ASP A 156 -12.21 4.48 15.31
CA ASP A 156 -12.17 3.50 16.39
C ASP A 156 -12.54 2.09 15.90
N GLU A 157 -13.60 2.00 15.11
CA GLU A 157 -14.05 0.74 14.52
C GLU A 157 -13.04 0.16 13.54
N LEU A 158 -12.60 0.96 12.56
CA LEU A 158 -11.74 0.47 11.49
C LEU A 158 -10.33 0.14 11.97
N ILE A 159 -9.77 0.91 12.89
CA ILE A 159 -8.37 0.73 13.29
C ILE A 159 -8.27 -0.08 14.58
N PHE A 160 -8.93 0.33 15.64
CA PHE A 160 -8.75 -0.34 16.93
C PHE A 160 -9.52 -1.66 17.02
N GLN A 161 -10.78 -1.70 16.59
CA GLN A 161 -11.59 -2.92 16.72
C GLN A 161 -11.15 -4.00 15.71
N PHE A 162 -11.01 -3.69 14.43
CA PHE A 162 -10.57 -4.68 13.43
C PHE A 162 -9.13 -5.17 13.62
N SER A 163 -8.25 -4.36 14.21
CA SER A 163 -6.91 -4.81 14.61
C SER A 163 -6.88 -5.58 15.94
N GLY A 164 -8.03 -5.73 16.63
CA GLY A 164 -8.13 -6.43 17.91
C GLY A 164 -7.58 -5.67 19.12
N ALA A 165 -7.30 -4.37 18.99
CA ALA A 165 -6.79 -3.51 20.06
C ALA A 165 -7.87 -3.07 21.08
N GLY A 166 -9.14 -3.37 20.77
CA GLY A 166 -10.31 -3.00 21.57
C GLY A 166 -10.68 -1.52 21.42
N SER A 167 -11.97 -1.22 21.52
CA SER A 167 -12.48 0.16 21.39
C SER A 167 -11.87 1.11 22.43
N ARG A 168 -11.62 2.35 22.02
CA ARG A 168 -11.10 3.48 22.82
C ARG A 168 -12.17 4.51 23.16
N ILE A 169 -13.39 4.34 22.63
CA ILE A 169 -14.52 5.25 22.86
C ILE A 169 -15.71 4.50 23.48
N PRO A 170 -16.62 5.21 24.18
CA PRO A 170 -17.86 4.60 24.66
C PRO A 170 -18.73 4.07 23.52
N ALA A 171 -19.34 2.90 23.70
CA ALA A 171 -20.20 2.26 22.70
C ALA A 171 -21.38 3.15 22.27
N GLU A 172 -21.85 4.00 23.18
CA GLU A 172 -22.91 5.00 22.98
C GLU A 172 -22.66 5.90 21.76
N TYR A 173 -21.39 6.15 21.39
CA TYR A 173 -21.01 7.04 20.28
C TYR A 173 -21.64 6.57 18.95
N LYS A 174 -21.83 5.26 18.78
CA LYS A 174 -22.50 4.71 17.58
C LYS A 174 -23.96 5.13 17.46
N THR A 175 -24.63 5.50 18.55
CA THR A 175 -26.03 5.96 18.51
C THR A 175 -26.16 7.33 17.83
N TRP A 176 -25.15 8.20 17.98
CA TRP A 176 -25.16 9.55 17.43
C TRP A 176 -24.41 9.70 16.11
N PHE A 177 -23.37 8.87 15.91
CA PHE A 177 -22.35 9.12 14.89
C PHE A 177 -22.07 7.93 13.95
N ALA A 178 -22.80 6.82 14.04
CA ALA A 178 -22.65 5.74 13.07
C ALA A 178 -23.12 6.15 11.67
N SER A 179 -22.63 5.46 10.64
CA SER A 179 -23.09 5.64 9.27
C SER A 179 -24.62 5.57 9.16
N GLY A 180 -25.23 6.57 8.53
CA GLY A 180 -26.68 6.67 8.37
C GLY A 180 -27.42 7.39 9.49
N THR A 181 -26.75 7.77 10.58
CA THR A 181 -27.31 8.67 11.60
C THR A 181 -27.20 10.14 11.15
N ASP A 182 -27.98 11.02 11.78
CA ASP A 182 -27.88 12.47 11.61
C ASP A 182 -28.43 13.22 12.83
N PRO A 183 -28.14 14.52 12.99
CA PRO A 183 -28.55 15.28 14.18
C PRO A 183 -30.06 15.36 14.43
N SER A 184 -30.90 15.17 13.41
CA SER A 184 -32.36 15.20 13.59
C SER A 184 -32.87 13.97 14.35
N GLY A 185 -32.07 12.89 14.38
CA GLY A 185 -32.39 11.64 15.07
C GLY A 185 -31.80 11.52 16.48
N TRP A 186 -31.08 12.52 17.00
CA TRP A 186 -30.49 12.46 18.33
C TRP A 186 -31.57 12.51 19.43
N SER A 187 -31.72 11.42 20.18
CA SER A 187 -32.66 11.32 21.30
C SER A 187 -32.17 12.05 22.55
N ASP A 188 -30.85 12.03 22.78
CA ASP A 188 -30.15 12.71 23.87
C ASP A 188 -28.93 13.46 23.31
N ALA A 189 -28.42 14.45 24.06
CA ALA A 189 -27.30 15.28 23.61
C ALA A 189 -26.01 14.45 23.48
N PRO A 190 -25.37 14.42 22.29
CA PRO A 190 -24.05 13.80 22.14
C PRO A 190 -22.97 14.56 22.93
N PRO A 191 -21.73 14.06 23.01
CA PRO A 191 -20.61 14.81 23.57
C PRO A 191 -20.43 16.20 22.93
N GLU A 192 -20.10 17.19 23.75
CA GLU A 192 -19.79 18.55 23.28
C GLU A 192 -18.62 18.57 22.30
N ILE A 193 -18.61 19.55 21.39
CA ILE A 193 -17.63 19.61 20.30
C ILE A 193 -16.19 19.64 20.83
N ASP A 194 -15.92 20.40 21.89
CA ASP A 194 -14.60 20.46 22.52
C ASP A 194 -14.12 19.09 23.05
N VAL A 195 -15.06 18.23 23.48
CA VAL A 195 -14.74 16.86 23.90
C VAL A 195 -14.35 16.03 22.68
N LEU A 196 -15.09 16.15 21.58
CA LEU A 196 -14.80 15.44 20.34
C LEU A 196 -13.46 15.86 19.73
N LEU A 197 -13.16 17.16 19.69
CA LEU A 197 -11.90 17.68 19.16
C LEU A 197 -10.69 17.16 19.98
N ARG A 198 -10.76 17.24 21.31
CA ARG A 198 -9.72 16.66 22.19
C ARG A 198 -9.56 15.15 22.00
N ARG A 199 -10.67 14.43 21.79
CA ARG A 199 -10.64 12.98 21.53
C ARG A 199 -10.01 12.67 20.17
N LEU A 200 -10.31 13.44 19.13
CA LEU A 200 -9.70 13.30 17.81
C LEU A 200 -8.18 13.54 17.86
N GLU A 201 -7.74 14.56 18.58
CA GLU A 201 -6.31 14.86 18.82
C GLU A 201 -5.63 13.72 19.58
N GLY A 202 -6.21 13.29 20.70
CA GLY A 202 -5.68 12.18 21.50
C GLY A 202 -5.62 10.86 20.74
N GLN A 203 -6.65 10.56 19.92
CA GLN A 203 -6.71 9.34 19.12
C GLN A 203 -5.54 9.25 18.11
N MET A 204 -5.03 10.39 17.60
CA MET A 204 -3.84 10.35 16.73
C MET A 204 -2.60 9.85 17.48
N ALA A 205 -2.38 10.32 18.72
CA ALA A 205 -1.26 9.90 19.54
C ALA A 205 -1.39 8.42 19.93
N GLU A 206 -2.59 8.00 20.34
CA GLU A 206 -2.88 6.59 20.64
C GLU A 206 -2.65 5.67 19.43
N ILE A 207 -2.97 6.16 18.22
CA ILE A 207 -2.70 5.43 16.97
C ILE A 207 -1.20 5.29 16.72
N GLY A 208 -0.42 6.36 16.90
CA GLY A 208 1.04 6.32 16.77
C GLY A 208 1.64 5.27 17.69
N ASP A 209 1.33 5.34 18.99
CA ASP A 209 1.83 4.41 20.00
C ASP A 209 1.42 2.95 19.74
N ALA A 210 0.21 2.74 19.24
CA ALA A 210 -0.34 1.39 19.06
C ALA A 210 0.11 0.71 17.77
N PHE A 211 0.39 1.47 16.70
CA PHE A 211 0.52 0.93 15.35
C PHE A 211 1.84 1.26 14.65
N GLU A 212 2.69 2.14 15.17
CA GLU A 212 4.02 2.37 14.59
C GLU A 212 4.80 1.05 14.45
N GLY A 213 5.28 0.77 13.22
CA GLY A 213 6.00 -0.47 12.88
C GLY A 213 5.15 -1.74 12.86
N ARG A 214 3.80 -1.62 12.86
CA ARG A 214 2.87 -2.76 12.89
C ARG A 214 1.90 -2.79 11.72
N LEU A 215 2.05 -1.94 10.69
CA LEU A 215 1.06 -1.87 9.62
C LEU A 215 1.06 -3.14 8.75
N THR A 216 2.16 -3.88 8.71
CA THR A 216 2.23 -5.18 8.00
C THR A 216 1.61 -6.34 8.77
N HIS A 217 1.26 -6.14 10.05
CA HIS A 217 0.65 -7.20 10.86
C HIS A 217 -0.75 -7.56 10.34
N PRO A 218 -1.16 -8.83 10.43
CA PRO A 218 -2.49 -9.25 10.07
C PRO A 218 -3.54 -8.61 10.98
N VAL A 219 -4.71 -8.31 10.43
CA VAL A 219 -5.88 -7.89 11.22
C VAL A 219 -6.39 -9.05 12.07
N ALA A 220 -7.03 -8.74 13.21
CA ALA A 220 -7.59 -9.76 14.09
C ALA A 220 -8.84 -10.41 13.48
N ASP A 221 -9.71 -9.62 12.86
CA ASP A 221 -10.90 -10.11 12.16
C ASP A 221 -10.64 -10.25 10.66
N GLN A 222 -10.29 -11.46 10.22
CA GLN A 222 -10.06 -11.78 8.81
C GLN A 222 -11.35 -11.84 7.97
N SER A 223 -12.53 -11.73 8.61
CA SER A 223 -13.85 -11.73 7.95
C SER A 223 -14.48 -10.34 7.85
N ASN A 224 -13.71 -9.28 8.18
CA ASN A 224 -14.17 -7.90 8.09
C ASN A 224 -14.70 -7.58 6.68
N PHE A 225 -15.74 -6.74 6.63
CA PHE A 225 -16.42 -6.42 5.37
C PHE A 225 -15.54 -5.63 4.37
N LEU A 226 -14.42 -5.06 4.83
CA LEU A 226 -13.45 -4.36 3.99
C LEU A 226 -12.52 -5.32 3.23
N GLN A 227 -12.51 -6.61 3.58
CA GLN A 227 -11.57 -7.62 3.07
C GLN A 227 -10.10 -7.25 3.33
N ALA A 228 -9.84 -6.39 4.31
CA ALA A 228 -8.49 -6.02 4.71
C ALA A 228 -7.83 -7.21 5.42
N LYS A 229 -6.60 -7.51 5.04
CA LYS A 229 -5.77 -8.59 5.60
C LYS A 229 -4.76 -8.06 6.58
N THR A 230 -4.27 -6.84 6.38
CA THR A 230 -3.27 -6.19 7.23
C THR A 230 -3.78 -4.88 7.84
N VAL A 231 -3.14 -4.44 8.92
CA VAL A 231 -3.46 -3.15 9.56
C VAL A 231 -3.27 -1.99 8.58
N GLY A 232 -2.24 -2.02 7.74
CA GLY A 232 -1.99 -0.98 6.73
C GLY A 232 -3.10 -0.88 5.68
N GLU A 233 -3.71 -2.01 5.30
CA GLU A 233 -4.88 -2.00 4.42
C GLU A 233 -6.10 -1.34 5.08
N LEU A 234 -6.28 -1.47 6.40
CA LEU A 234 -7.29 -0.71 7.14
C LEU A 234 -7.02 0.79 7.12
N PHE A 235 -5.75 1.21 7.26
CA PHE A 235 -5.37 2.62 7.15
C PHE A 235 -5.64 3.22 5.78
N HIS A 236 -5.42 2.47 4.69
CA HIS A 236 -5.77 2.96 3.35
C HIS A 236 -7.27 3.29 3.23
N VAL A 237 -8.13 2.41 3.76
CA VAL A 237 -9.57 2.65 3.79
C VAL A 237 -9.91 3.84 4.67
N LEU A 238 -9.31 3.93 5.86
CA LEU A 238 -9.54 5.05 6.78
C LEU A 238 -9.15 6.39 6.17
N ILE A 239 -7.96 6.49 5.55
CA ILE A 239 -7.48 7.73 4.95
C ILE A 239 -8.41 8.18 3.82
N ALA A 240 -8.86 7.26 2.97
CA ALA A 240 -9.84 7.57 1.93
C ALA A 240 -11.16 8.07 2.53
N HIS A 241 -11.64 7.43 3.59
CA HIS A 241 -12.84 7.84 4.32
C HIS A 241 -12.70 9.23 4.93
N GLU A 242 -11.64 9.48 5.70
CA GLU A 242 -11.42 10.80 6.30
C GLU A 242 -11.18 11.89 5.27
N SER A 243 -10.54 11.59 4.14
CA SER A 243 -10.37 12.56 3.04
C SER A 243 -11.73 12.99 2.46
N LEU A 244 -12.69 12.06 2.34
CA LEU A 244 -14.06 12.38 1.93
C LEU A 244 -14.74 13.30 2.95
N HIS A 245 -14.61 12.98 4.24
CA HIS A 245 -15.17 13.79 5.32
C HIS A 245 -14.50 15.16 5.45
N LEU A 246 -13.19 15.26 5.24
CA LEU A 246 -12.47 16.52 5.15
C LEU A 246 -13.05 17.39 4.02
N GLY A 247 -13.27 16.81 2.84
CA GLY A 247 -13.91 17.53 1.73
C GLY A 247 -15.33 18.02 2.09
N MET A 248 -16.12 17.20 2.79
CA MET A 248 -17.45 17.56 3.26
C MET A 248 -17.39 18.71 4.28
N ILE A 249 -16.53 18.60 5.28
CA ILE A 249 -16.31 19.62 6.31
C ILE A 249 -15.87 20.95 5.66
N GLN A 250 -14.91 20.92 4.74
CA GLN A 250 -14.46 22.11 4.02
C GLN A 250 -15.57 22.72 3.15
N ALA A 251 -16.42 21.91 2.52
CA ALA A 251 -17.55 22.39 1.75
C ALA A 251 -18.60 23.08 2.64
N MET A 252 -18.94 22.46 3.78
CA MET A 252 -19.84 23.02 4.79
C MET A 252 -19.27 24.34 5.37
N ALA A 253 -17.98 24.37 5.69
CA ALA A 253 -17.31 25.54 6.26
C ALA A 253 -17.36 26.77 5.35
N LYS A 254 -17.34 26.57 4.02
CA LYS A 254 -17.42 27.67 3.04
C LYS A 254 -18.76 28.40 3.02
N ILE A 255 -19.83 27.77 3.52
CA ILE A 255 -21.20 28.31 3.45
C ILE A 255 -21.83 28.58 4.82
N LEU A 256 -21.07 28.31 5.89
CA LEU A 256 -21.40 28.67 7.28
C LEU A 256 -20.90 30.09 7.59
#